data_AF-A0A1R1BGE0-F1
#
_entry.id   AF-A0A1R1BGE0-F1
#
_cell.length_a   1.000
_cell.length_b   1.000
_cell.length_c   1.000
_cell.angle_alpha   90.00
_cell.angle_beta   90.00
_cell.angle_gamma   90.00
#
_symmetry.space_group_name_H-M   'P 1'
#
loop_
_entity.id
_entity.type
_entity.pdbx_description
1 polymer ?
#
loop_
_entity_poly.entity_id
_entity_poly.type
_entity_poly.pdbx_seq_one_letter_code
_entity_poly.pdbx_strand_id
1 'polypeptide(L)' 'MKQETMIRQQKYLNNIIEQDHRFIKKIIKPMLGFRSLATAEKTIAGIEALHLIRKGQVECNHSSALSAIELKQ' A
#
# COMPACT_ATOMS: atom_id res chain seq x y z
N MET A 1 2.35 -22.81 -7.94
CA MET A 1 1.73 -22.42 -9.22
C MET A 1 2.61 -21.37 -9.87
N LYS A 2 3.18 -21.66 -11.05
CA LYS A 2 3.87 -20.62 -11.84
C LYS A 2 2.78 -19.70 -12.38
N GLN A 3 2.73 -18.45 -11.90
CA GLN A 3 1.93 -17.44 -12.58
C GLN A 3 2.64 -17.12 -13.89
N GLU A 4 1.98 -17.40 -15.01
CA GLU A 4 2.42 -16.91 -16.30
C GLU A 4 2.22 -15.39 -16.32
N THR A 5 3.32 -14.65 -16.17
CA THR A 5 3.29 -13.19 -16.24
C THR A 5 3.00 -12.78 -17.68
N MET A 6 1.74 -12.42 -17.96
CA MET A 6 1.35 -11.88 -19.26
C MET A 6 2.09 -10.57 -19.53
N ILE A 7 2.97 -10.57 -20.53
CA ILE A 7 3.64 -9.35 -20.99
C ILE A 7 2.59 -8.49 -21.68
N ARG A 8 2.18 -7.40 -21.03
CA ARG A 8 1.30 -6.39 -21.65
C ARG A 8 2.12 -5.64 -22.71
N GLN A 9 1.79 -5.83 -23.99
CA GLN A 9 2.42 -5.09 -25.11
C GLN A 9 2.08 -3.59 -25.11
N GLN A 10 1.04 -3.20 -24.36
CA GLN A 10 0.53 -1.85 -24.37
C GLN A 10 1.26 -0.93 -23.38
N LYS A 11 2.19 -0.13 -23.90
CA LYS A 11 3.08 0.76 -23.15
C LYS A 11 2.37 1.66 -22.12
N TYR A 12 1.17 2.16 -22.43
CA TYR A 12 0.46 3.06 -21.51
C TYR A 12 0.01 2.36 -20.22
N LEU A 13 -0.39 1.09 -20.28
CA LEU A 13 -0.80 0.33 -19.10
C LEU A 13 0.40 0.08 -18.19
N ASN A 14 1.57 -0.16 -18.78
CA ASN A 14 2.81 -0.33 -18.04
C ASN A 14 3.20 0.99 -17.36
N ASN A 15 3.08 2.13 -18.04
CA ASN A 15 3.34 3.44 -17.46
C ASN A 15 2.47 3.75 -16.23
N ILE A 16 1.19 3.34 -16.22
CA ILE A 16 0.28 3.55 -15.07
C ILE A 16 0.75 2.74 -13.86
N ILE A 17 1.04 1.44 -14.07
CA ILE A 17 1.55 0.56 -13.02
C ILE A 17 2.90 1.09 -12.51
N GLU A 18 3.75 1.54 -13.42
CA GLU A 18 5.05 2.11 -13.09
C GLU A 18 4.98 3.46 -12.38
N GLN A 19 3.92 4.22 -12.62
CA GLN A 19 3.71 5.48 -11.92
C GLN A 19 3.25 5.21 -10.48
N ASP A 20 2.39 4.22 -10.26
CA ASP A 20 1.87 3.91 -8.93
C ASP A 20 2.98 3.44 -7.98
N HIS A 21 3.88 2.56 -8.45
CA HIS A 21 5.00 2.08 -7.63
C HIS A 21 6.11 3.12 -7.39
N ARG A 22 6.06 4.29 -8.05
CA ARG A 22 7.14 5.29 -8.01
C ARG A 22 7.37 5.82 -6.60
N PHE A 23 6.30 5.97 -5.83
CA PHE A 23 6.37 6.43 -4.45
C PHE A 23 7.12 5.44 -3.56
N ILE A 24 6.75 4.16 -3.63
CA ILE A 24 7.38 3.08 -2.88
C ILE A 24 8.87 2.97 -3.26
N LYS A 25 9.18 2.97 -4.56
CA LYS A 25 10.57 2.95 -5.05
C LYS A 25 11.39 4.15 -4.58
N LYS A 26 10.80 5.35 -4.53
CA LYS A 26 11.50 6.56 -4.05
C LYS A 26 11.91 6.44 -2.58
N ILE A 27 11.07 5.84 -1.74
CA ILE A 27 11.37 5.61 -0.32
C ILE A 27 12.40 4.50 -0.12
N ILE A 28 12.30 3.43 -0.89
CA ILE A 28 13.18 2.25 -0.74
C ILE A 28 14.56 2.47 -1.37
N LYS A 29 14.68 3.26 -2.44
CA LYS A 29 15.94 3.46 -3.17
C LYS A 29 17.15 3.91 -2.32
N PRO A 30 17.01 4.81 -1.31
CA PRO A 30 18.13 5.14 -0.42
C PRO A 30 18.39 4.09 0.69
N MET A 31 17.55 3.07 0.85
CA MET A 31 17.73 2.02 1.86
C MET A 31 18.77 0.98 1.40
N LEU A 32 19.52 0.38 2.33
CA LEU A 32 20.47 -0.72 2.09
C LEU A 32 19.78 -2.06 1.76
N GLY A 33 18.49 -2.05 1.42
CA GLY A 33 17.67 -3.24 1.20
C GLY A 33 17.04 -3.80 2.48
N PHE A 34 16.26 -4.87 2.32
CA PHE A 34 15.57 -5.55 3.41
C PHE A 34 16.33 -6.80 3.83
N ARG A 35 16.40 -7.07 5.15
CA ARG A 35 17.07 -8.26 5.70
C ARG A 35 16.35 -9.57 5.37
N SER A 36 15.02 -9.55 5.23
CA SER A 36 14.21 -10.72 4.91
C SER A 36 12.95 -10.33 4.14
N LEU A 37 12.32 -11.30 3.46
CA LEU A 37 11.05 -11.08 2.75
C LEU A 37 9.94 -10.63 3.69
N ALA A 38 9.81 -11.26 4.87
CA ALA A 38 8.81 -10.88 5.87
C ALA A 38 8.99 -9.42 6.35
N THR A 39 10.24 -8.95 6.46
CA THR A 39 10.52 -7.55 6.80
C THR A 39 10.18 -6.61 5.64
N ALA A 40 10.47 -7.02 4.40
CA ALA A 40 10.12 -6.26 3.20
C ALA A 40 8.60 -6.08 3.09
N GLU A 41 7.84 -7.17 3.23
CA GLU A 41 6.38 -7.17 3.15
C GLU A 41 5.76 -6.21 4.17
N LYS A 42 6.15 -6.33 5.45
CA LYS A 42 5.67 -5.42 6.51
C LYS A 42 6.01 -3.96 6.25
N THR A 43 7.21 -3.69 5.73
CA THR A 43 7.67 -2.33 5.46
C THR A 43 6.93 -1.71 4.29
N ILE A 44 6.76 -2.46 3.19
CA ILE A 44 5.99 -2.03 2.02
C ILE A 44 4.53 -1.78 2.39
N ALA A 45 3.91 -2.71 3.14
CA ALA A 45 2.53 -2.55 3.61
C ALA A 45 2.35 -1.28 4.49
N GLY A 46 3.31 -0.98 5.36
CA GLY A 46 3.30 0.25 6.16
C GLY A 46 3.43 1.52 5.31
N ILE A 47 4.31 1.51 4.29
CA ILE A 47 4.47 2.62 3.34
C ILE A 47 3.16 2.83 2.55
N GLU A 48 2.52 1.76 2.11
CA GLU A 48 1.24 1.79 1.40
C GLU A 48 0.13 2.35 2.30
N ALA A 49 0.00 1.86 3.54
CA ALA A 49 -0.99 2.37 4.49
C ALA A 49 -0.84 3.89 4.73
N LEU A 50 0.39 4.36 4.95
CA LEU A 50 0.66 5.79 5.10
C LEU A 50 0.33 6.60 3.83
N HIS A 51 0.57 6.02 2.66
CA HIS A 51 0.23 6.65 1.38
C HIS A 51 -1.27 6.75 1.16
N LEU A 52 -2.04 5.71 1.51
CA LEU A 52 -3.50 5.70 1.47
C LEU A 52 -4.09 6.75 2.42
N ILE A 53 -3.57 6.84 3.65
CA ILE A 53 -3.97 7.87 4.63
C ILE A 53 -3.71 9.25 4.06
N ARG A 54 -2.51 9.50 3.51
CA ARG A 54 -2.14 10.80 2.96
C ARG A 54 -2.95 11.19 1.72
N LYS A 55 -3.46 10.23 0.96
CA LYS A 55 -4.41 10.47 -0.15
C LYS A 55 -5.86 10.69 0.33
N GLY A 56 -6.16 10.48 1.61
CA GLY A 56 -7.54 10.50 2.11
C GLY A 56 -8.38 9.32 1.62
N GLN A 57 -7.74 8.23 1.20
CA GLN A 57 -8.41 7.01 0.70
C GLN A 57 -8.78 6.04 1.83
N VAL A 58 -8.42 6.37 3.06
CA VAL A 58 -8.89 5.65 4.24
C VAL A 58 -10.22 6.27 4.63
N GLU A 59 -11.31 5.58 4.30
CA GLU A 59 -12.60 5.85 4.92
C GLU A 59 -12.43 5.63 6.41
N CYS A 60 -12.49 6.72 7.19
CA CYS A 60 -12.67 6.60 8.62
C CYS A 60 -14.08 6.07 8.84
N ASN A 61 -14.22 4.74 8.86
CA ASN A 61 -15.33 4.12 9.55
C ASN A 61 -15.18 4.52 11.01
N HIS A 62 -15.77 5.66 11.38
CA HIS A 62 -16.04 6.02 12.76
C HIS A 62 -17.05 5.01 13.32
N SER A 63 -16.66 3.74 13.46
CA SER A 63 -17.04 3.00 14.66
C SER A 63 -16.19 3.56 15.78
N SER A 64 -16.47 4.82 16.14
CA SER A 64 -15.93 5.40 17.35
C SER A 64 -16.28 4.42 18.47
N ALA A 65 -15.32 4.06 19.32
CA ALA A 65 -15.64 3.34 20.55
C ALA A 65 -16.68 4.11 21.41
N LEU A 66 -16.92 5.39 21.08
CA LEU A 66 -17.96 6.25 21.64
C LEU A 66 -19.39 5.82 21.22
N SER A 67 -19.60 5.37 19.98
CA SER A 67 -20.95 4.97 19.51
C SER A 67 -21.45 3.67 20.16
N ALA A 68 -20.55 2.86 20.71
CA ALA A 68 -20.91 1.65 21.48
C ALA A 68 -21.30 1.96 22.95
N ILE A 69 -20.94 3.13 23.48
CA ILE A 69 -21.20 3.53 24.87
C ILE A 69 -22.59 4.16 25.00
N GLU A 70 -23.08 4.83 23.96
CA GLU A 70 -24.39 5.51 23.96
C GLU A 70 -25.59 4.55 23.85
N LEU A 71 -25.39 3.29 23.47
CA LEU A 71 -26.46 2.27 23.37
C LEU A 71 -26.69 1.46 24.67
N LYS A 72 -26.13 1.91 25.80
CA LYS A 72 -26.26 1.26 27.12
C LYS A 72 -26.85 2.17 28.21
N GLN A 73 -27.68 3.13 27.84
CA GLN A 73 -28.52 3.89 28.79
C GLN A 73 -30.00 3.64 28.54
#